data_AF-A0A7K2JLF1-F1
#
_entry.id   AF-A0A7K2JLF1-F1
#
_cell.length_a   1.000
_cell.length_b   1.000
_cell.length_c   1.000
_cell.angle_alpha   90.00
_cell.angle_beta   90.00
_cell.angle_gamma   90.00
#
_symmetry.space_group_name_H-M   'P 1'
#
loop_
_entity.id
_entity.type
_entity.pdbx_description
1 polymer ?
#
loop_
_entity_poly.entity_id
_entity_poly.type
_entity_poly.pdbx_seq_one_letter_code
_entity_poly.pdbx_strand_id
1 'polypeptide(L)'
;MSVRKALALGVGAVMCTGLLGTGCASRTPDGPPARQASPRPAPAAPTARPLPGLGPAVRARVPAAAGQVLVVRGASQDANRAQVVLYERHPVRGWEAVAGPWSAHNGLRGWTEGHSAGDLRTPVGVYGISDAGGRLPDPGTRLPYDQDPEFALSGTGHLGEDLEGSFDYVIAVDYNRVPGTTPLDKTRPLGEGKG
;
A
#
# COMPACT_ATOMS: atom_id res chain seq x y z
N MET A 1 9.42 28.04 -29.94
CA MET A 1 10.12 27.12 -30.87
C MET A 1 9.30 25.85 -30.94
N SER A 2 8.48 25.71 -31.99
CA SER A 2 7.67 24.52 -32.27
C SER A 2 8.52 23.47 -32.95
N VAL A 3 8.47 22.21 -32.50
CA VAL A 3 9.00 21.07 -33.25
C VAL A 3 7.86 20.09 -33.53
N ARG A 4 7.86 19.63 -34.78
CA ARG A 4 6.71 19.17 -35.57
C ARG A 4 6.47 17.67 -35.43
N LYS A 5 5.20 17.27 -35.56
CA LYS A 5 4.73 15.89 -35.80
C LYS A 5 5.24 15.38 -37.17
N ALA A 6 5.57 14.09 -37.25
CA ALA A 6 5.62 13.36 -38.52
C ALA A 6 5.00 11.95 -38.33
N LEU A 7 3.86 11.74 -38.96
CA LEU A 7 3.24 10.45 -39.22
C LEU A 7 3.92 9.85 -40.46
N ALA A 8 4.28 8.57 -40.43
CA ALA A 8 4.67 7.82 -41.63
C ALA A 8 3.63 6.72 -41.90
N LEU A 9 2.90 6.88 -43.01
CA LEU A 9 2.08 5.86 -43.66
C LEU A 9 3.01 4.87 -44.38
N GLY A 10 2.79 3.57 -44.19
CA GLY A 10 3.41 2.51 -44.99
C GLY A 10 2.33 1.59 -45.57
N VAL A 11 1.97 1.81 -46.84
CA VAL A 11 1.17 0.91 -47.67
C VAL A 11 2.14 0.02 -48.45
N GLY A 12 1.91 -1.29 -48.43
CA GLY A 12 2.68 -2.26 -49.22
C GLY A 12 1.86 -3.51 -49.49
N ALA A 13 1.10 -3.51 -50.59
CA ALA A 13 0.45 -4.68 -51.16
C ALA A 13 1.43 -5.38 -52.12
N VAL A 14 1.55 -6.71 -52.06
CA VAL A 14 2.23 -7.50 -53.10
C VAL A 14 1.42 -8.75 -53.46
N MET A 15 1.10 -8.77 -54.75
CA MET A 15 0.58 -9.76 -55.70
C MET A 15 0.37 -11.24 -55.31
N CYS A 16 -0.82 -11.71 -55.72
CA CYS A 16 -1.15 -13.09 -56.11
C CYS A 16 -0.65 -13.37 -57.54
N THR A 17 -0.02 -14.53 -57.78
CA THR A 17 -0.18 -15.28 -59.05
C THR A 17 0.30 -16.73 -58.98
N GLY A 18 -0.59 -17.66 -59.38
CA GLY A 18 -0.33 -18.95 -60.06
C GLY A 18 0.11 -20.16 -59.20
N LEU A 19 -0.23 -21.42 -59.50
CA LEU A 19 -0.83 -22.04 -60.68
C LEU A 19 -1.63 -23.31 -60.27
N LEU A 20 -2.55 -23.69 -61.17
CA LEU A 20 -3.41 -24.88 -61.14
C LEU A 20 -2.62 -26.20 -61.19
N GLY A 21 -3.03 -27.17 -60.38
CA GLY A 21 -2.60 -28.56 -60.46
C GLY A 21 -3.71 -29.49 -59.95
N THR A 22 -4.57 -29.93 -60.86
CA THR A 22 -5.58 -30.98 -60.66
C THR A 22 -4.92 -32.34 -60.51
N GLY A 23 -5.11 -32.99 -59.36
CA GLY A 23 -4.79 -34.40 -59.13
C GLY A 23 -5.94 -35.07 -58.39
N CYS A 24 -6.65 -35.98 -59.06
CA CYS A 24 -7.76 -36.72 -58.51
C CYS A 24 -7.32 -37.87 -57.58
N ALA A 25 -8.16 -38.09 -56.58
CA ALA A 25 -8.47 -39.36 -55.91
C ALA A 25 -7.40 -39.98 -54.99
N SER A 26 -7.75 -40.05 -53.70
CA SER A 26 -7.78 -41.33 -52.98
C SER A 26 -8.81 -41.26 -51.85
N ARG A 27 -9.61 -42.31 -51.78
CA ARG A 27 -10.73 -42.53 -50.86
C ARG A 27 -10.23 -42.72 -49.42
N THR A 28 -11.12 -42.38 -48.50
CA THR A 28 -11.13 -42.60 -47.06
C THR A 28 -10.48 -43.90 -46.56
N PRO A 29 -9.89 -43.83 -45.36
CA PRO A 29 -10.24 -44.78 -44.31
C PRO A 29 -11.04 -44.04 -43.23
N ASP A 30 -12.22 -44.58 -42.91
CA ASP A 30 -12.95 -44.29 -41.68
C ASP A 30 -12.03 -44.52 -40.47
N GLY A 31 -11.49 -43.42 -39.94
CA GLY A 31 -10.90 -43.37 -38.60
C GLY A 31 -11.95 -42.88 -37.62
N PRO A 32 -12.08 -43.48 -36.41
CA PRO A 32 -13.01 -43.01 -35.40
C PRO A 32 -12.75 -41.52 -35.10
N PRO A 33 -13.78 -40.71 -34.80
CA PRO A 33 -13.61 -39.28 -34.61
C PRO A 33 -12.57 -39.04 -33.51
N ALA A 34 -11.51 -38.32 -33.86
CA ALA A 34 -10.52 -37.88 -32.89
C ALA A 34 -11.24 -37.09 -31.81
N ARG A 35 -11.31 -37.66 -30.61
CA ARG A 35 -11.90 -37.01 -29.44
C ARG A 35 -11.09 -35.77 -29.17
N GLN A 36 -11.64 -34.59 -29.47
CA GLN A 36 -11.04 -33.32 -29.05
C GLN A 36 -10.86 -33.39 -27.54
N ALA A 37 -9.61 -33.49 -27.10
CA ALA A 37 -9.29 -33.38 -25.70
C ALA A 37 -9.64 -31.95 -25.28
N SER A 38 -10.65 -31.81 -24.41
CA SER A 38 -10.94 -30.52 -23.79
C SER A 38 -9.65 -29.98 -23.16
N PRO A 39 -9.26 -28.72 -23.39
CA PRO A 39 -8.06 -28.18 -22.80
C PRO A 39 -8.17 -28.32 -21.27
N ARG A 40 -7.24 -29.07 -20.69
CA ARG A 40 -7.11 -29.19 -19.24
C ARG A 40 -6.89 -27.77 -18.69
N PRO A 41 -7.63 -27.33 -17.66
CA PRO A 41 -7.38 -26.04 -17.04
C PRO A 41 -5.92 -25.95 -16.64
N ALA A 42 -5.24 -24.90 -17.09
CA ALA A 42 -3.88 -24.63 -16.67
C ALA A 42 -3.86 -24.49 -15.13
N PRO A 43 -2.81 -24.96 -14.45
CA PRO A 43 -2.66 -24.72 -13.01
C PRO A 43 -2.82 -23.23 -12.73
N ALA A 44 -3.66 -22.88 -11.76
CA ALA A 44 -3.79 -21.50 -11.33
C ALA A 44 -2.41 -20.99 -10.91
N ALA A 45 -2.00 -19.84 -11.45
CA ALA A 45 -0.77 -19.19 -11.03
C ALA A 45 -0.80 -18.98 -9.51
N PRO A 46 0.33 -19.15 -8.80
CA PRO A 46 0.37 -18.91 -7.37
C PRO A 46 -0.08 -17.47 -7.09
N THR A 47 -1.15 -17.33 -6.30
CA THR A 47 -1.67 -16.02 -5.91
C THR A 47 -0.68 -15.38 -4.93
N ALA A 48 -0.23 -14.16 -5.25
CA ALA A 48 0.61 -13.38 -4.34
C ALA A 48 -0.05 -13.26 -2.96
N ARG A 49 0.75 -13.40 -1.89
CA ARG A 49 0.26 -13.34 -0.51
C ARG A 49 -0.38 -11.97 -0.25
N PRO A 50 -1.66 -11.92 0.19
CA PRO A 50 -2.29 -10.67 0.56
C PRO A 50 -1.69 -10.14 1.87
N LEU A 51 -1.87 -8.84 2.13
CA LEU A 51 -1.50 -8.24 3.40
C LEU A 51 -2.32 -8.90 4.53
N PRO A 52 -1.68 -9.56 5.52
CA PRO A 52 -2.39 -10.34 6.51
C PRO A 52 -3.06 -9.44 7.56
N GLY A 53 -4.06 -9.98 8.25
CA GLY A 53 -4.65 -9.32 9.42
C GLY A 53 -5.59 -8.15 9.15
N LEU A 54 -5.89 -7.86 7.88
CA LEU A 54 -6.81 -6.81 7.46
C LEU A 54 -8.00 -7.37 6.68
N GLY A 55 -9.19 -6.80 6.90
CA GLY A 55 -10.38 -7.13 6.13
C GLY A 55 -10.28 -6.69 4.66
N PRO A 56 -11.04 -7.30 3.73
CA PRO A 56 -10.98 -6.98 2.30
C PRO A 56 -11.18 -5.49 1.98
N ALA A 57 -12.10 -4.82 2.66
CA ALA A 57 -12.39 -3.40 2.45
C ALA A 57 -11.19 -2.49 2.78
N VAL A 58 -10.50 -2.74 3.91
CA VAL A 58 -9.31 -1.96 4.28
C VAL A 58 -8.16 -2.25 3.30
N ARG A 59 -7.94 -3.52 2.94
CA ARG A 59 -6.89 -3.91 1.99
C ARG A 59 -7.07 -3.29 0.62
N ALA A 60 -8.32 -3.17 0.15
CA ALA A 60 -8.62 -2.56 -1.14
C ALA A 60 -8.27 -1.06 -1.19
N ARG A 61 -8.15 -0.39 -0.03
CA ARG A 61 -7.73 1.02 0.05
C ARG A 61 -6.20 1.21 0.05
N VAL A 62 -5.42 0.14 0.18
CA VAL A 62 -3.95 0.24 0.08
C VAL A 62 -3.57 0.57 -1.36
N PRO A 63 -2.83 1.66 -1.62
CA PRO A 63 -2.44 2.03 -2.97
C PRO A 63 -1.68 0.90 -3.67
N ALA A 64 -1.98 0.64 -4.94
CA ALA A 64 -1.34 -0.43 -5.71
C ALA A 64 0.19 -0.23 -5.87
N ALA A 65 0.63 1.02 -5.81
CA ALA A 65 2.04 1.42 -5.86
C ALA A 65 2.78 1.26 -4.51
N ALA A 66 2.08 0.94 -3.42
CA ALA A 66 2.71 0.79 -2.12
C ALA A 66 3.69 -0.39 -2.14
N GLY A 67 4.97 -0.09 -1.88
CA GLY A 67 6.02 -1.08 -1.67
C GLY A 67 6.19 -1.48 -0.20
N GLN A 68 5.76 -0.61 0.73
CA GLN A 68 5.84 -0.81 2.17
C GLN A 68 4.50 -0.44 2.83
N VAL A 69 4.11 -1.17 3.88
CA VAL A 69 2.94 -0.85 4.71
C VAL A 69 3.27 -1.14 6.17
N LEU A 70 3.05 -0.15 7.03
CA LEU A 70 3.05 -0.32 8.48
C LEU A 70 1.64 -0.69 8.93
N VAL A 71 1.44 -1.92 9.41
CA VAL A 71 0.15 -2.41 9.87
C VAL A 71 0.08 -2.31 11.39
N VAL A 72 -0.89 -1.54 11.89
CA VAL A 72 -1.18 -1.39 13.32
C VAL A 72 -2.52 -2.04 13.63
N ARG A 73 -2.57 -2.91 14.65
CA ARG A 73 -3.80 -3.63 15.04
C ARG A 73 -3.96 -3.71 16.55
N GLY A 74 -5.15 -3.35 17.05
CA GLY A 74 -5.59 -3.65 18.41
C GLY A 74 -6.40 -4.95 18.49
N ALA A 75 -6.60 -5.45 19.71
CA ALA A 75 -7.39 -6.66 19.96
C ALA A 75 -8.91 -6.46 19.77
N SER A 76 -9.39 -5.24 20.00
CA SER A 76 -10.80 -4.84 19.85
C SER A 76 -10.92 -3.35 19.56
N GLN A 77 -12.14 -2.90 19.23
CA GLN A 77 -12.44 -1.49 18.94
C GLN A 77 -12.11 -0.56 20.11
N ASP A 78 -12.21 -1.01 21.36
CA ASP A 78 -11.96 -0.17 22.54
C ASP A 78 -10.61 -0.47 23.21
N ALA A 79 -9.77 -1.32 22.60
CA ALA A 79 -8.43 -1.62 23.11
C ALA A 79 -7.44 -0.49 22.81
N ASN A 80 -6.64 -0.11 23.82
CA ASN A 80 -5.57 0.89 23.72
C ASN A 80 -4.16 0.27 23.61
N ARG A 81 -4.08 -1.05 23.52
CA ARG A 81 -2.86 -1.80 23.20
C ARG A 81 -2.95 -2.30 21.77
N ALA A 82 -1.85 -2.18 21.05
CA ALA A 82 -1.74 -2.56 19.66
C ALA A 82 -0.44 -3.33 19.38
N GLN A 83 -0.40 -3.98 18.22
CA GLN A 83 0.82 -4.49 17.62
C GLN A 83 1.07 -3.79 16.29
N VAL A 84 2.34 -3.47 16.04
CA VAL A 84 2.82 -2.86 14.80
C VAL A 84 3.72 -3.84 14.06
N VAL A 85 3.52 -4.01 12.76
CA VAL A 85 4.37 -4.83 11.89
C VAL A 85 4.64 -4.08 10.59
N LEU A 86 5.89 -4.01 10.17
CA LEU A 86 6.27 -3.47 8.86
C LEU A 86 6.27 -4.59 7.82
N TYR A 87 5.54 -4.37 6.73
CA TYR A 87 5.49 -5.26 5.58
C TYR A 87 6.14 -4.61 4.35
N GLU A 88 6.82 -5.42 3.56
CA GLU A 88 7.29 -5.09 2.21
C GLU A 88 6.62 -5.94 1.16
N ARG A 89 6.42 -5.38 -0.02
CA ARG A 89 5.81 -6.06 -1.16
C ARG A 89 6.87 -6.67 -2.06
N HIS A 90 6.99 -7.99 -2.01
CA HIS A 90 7.77 -8.74 -2.98
C HIS A 90 6.98 -8.89 -4.30
N PRO A 91 7.60 -8.68 -5.49
CA PRO A 91 6.90 -8.67 -6.77
C PRO A 91 6.17 -9.97 -7.11
N VAL A 92 6.76 -11.12 -6.76
CA VAL A 92 6.16 -12.46 -7.00
C VAL A 92 5.40 -12.99 -5.77
N ARG A 93 6.05 -13.03 -4.59
CA ARG A 93 5.51 -13.63 -3.36
C ARG A 93 4.38 -12.84 -2.71
N GLY A 94 4.26 -11.53 -2.96
CA GLY A 94 3.30 -10.66 -2.28
C GLY A 94 3.87 -10.02 -1.02
N TRP A 95 3.03 -9.78 -0.02
CA TRP A 95 3.43 -9.06 1.21
C TRP A 95 4.19 -9.95 2.19
N GLU A 96 5.31 -9.44 2.71
CA GLU A 96 6.18 -10.14 3.66
C GLU A 96 6.48 -9.24 4.86
N ALA A 97 6.38 -9.78 6.07
CA ALA A 97 6.77 -9.05 7.26
C ALA A 97 8.30 -8.94 7.27
N VAL A 98 8.82 -7.72 7.40
CA VAL A 98 10.26 -7.44 7.41
C VAL A 98 10.75 -6.93 8.76
N ALA A 99 9.86 -6.41 9.60
CA ALA A 99 10.20 -5.99 10.97
C ALA A 99 8.97 -6.00 11.91
N GLY A 100 9.25 -6.09 13.21
CA GLY A 100 8.26 -6.33 14.27
C GLY A 100 8.01 -7.83 14.53
N PRO A 101 6.93 -8.18 15.25
CA PRO A 101 5.93 -7.28 15.81
C PRO A 101 6.48 -6.48 17.00
N TRP A 102 6.12 -5.20 17.07
CA TRP A 102 6.36 -4.35 18.24
C TRP A 102 5.07 -4.14 19.03
N SER A 103 5.17 -4.15 20.35
CA SER A 103 4.11 -3.66 21.23
C SER A 103 3.95 -2.15 21.06
N ALA A 104 2.72 -1.68 20.99
CA ALA A 104 2.40 -0.27 20.84
C ALA A 104 1.16 0.12 21.66
N HIS A 105 0.98 1.42 21.82
CA HIS A 105 -0.21 2.02 22.39
C HIS A 105 -0.90 2.90 21.34
N ASN A 106 -2.22 2.87 21.33
CA ASN A 106 -3.07 3.73 20.52
C ASN A 106 -3.92 4.61 21.45
N GLY A 107 -4.86 5.37 20.90
CA GLY A 107 -5.76 6.23 21.67
C GLY A 107 -6.38 5.48 22.85
N LEU A 108 -6.46 6.15 24.00
CA LEU A 108 -6.90 5.57 25.27
C LEU A 108 -8.25 4.85 25.17
N ARG A 109 -9.17 5.36 24.35
CA ARG A 109 -10.51 4.83 24.12
C ARG A 109 -10.62 3.93 22.90
N GLY A 110 -9.49 3.51 22.34
CA GLY A 110 -9.42 2.58 21.22
C GLY A 110 -9.43 3.24 19.86
N TRP A 111 -10.34 2.80 18.99
CA TRP A 111 -10.35 3.04 17.55
C TRP A 111 -11.70 3.61 17.10
N THR A 112 -11.71 4.41 16.04
CA THR A 112 -12.94 4.97 15.46
C THR A 112 -12.82 5.20 13.95
N GLU A 113 -13.92 5.05 13.23
CA GLU A 113 -14.02 5.49 11.82
C GLU A 113 -14.36 6.99 11.70
N GLY A 114 -14.91 7.58 12.77
CA GLY A 114 -15.31 8.99 12.84
C GLY A 114 -14.47 9.75 13.87
N HIS A 115 -13.18 9.93 13.59
CA HIS A 115 -12.27 10.58 14.54
C HIS A 115 -12.55 12.09 14.64
N SER A 116 -12.60 12.57 15.89
CA SER A 116 -12.80 13.96 16.25
C SER A 116 -11.75 14.38 17.27
N ALA A 117 -11.38 15.66 17.25
CA ALA A 117 -10.37 16.17 18.17
C ALA A 117 -10.75 15.92 19.63
N GLY A 118 -9.82 15.33 20.39
CA GLY A 118 -10.00 15.06 21.82
C GLY A 118 -10.89 13.85 22.15
N ASP A 119 -11.34 13.05 21.17
CA ASP A 119 -12.15 11.86 21.44
C ASP A 119 -11.36 10.71 22.10
N LEU A 120 -10.03 10.85 22.16
CA LEU A 120 -9.05 9.88 22.68
C LEU A 120 -9.08 8.53 21.95
N ARG A 121 -9.50 8.50 20.70
CA ARG A 121 -9.49 7.33 19.82
C ARG A 121 -8.45 7.51 18.72
N THR A 122 -8.06 6.41 18.08
CA THR A 122 -7.21 6.40 16.90
C THR A 122 -8.07 6.21 15.65
N PRO A 123 -7.83 6.98 14.57
CA PRO A 123 -8.61 6.86 13.34
C PRO A 123 -8.30 5.53 12.64
N VAL A 124 -9.34 4.78 12.27
CA VAL A 124 -9.24 3.58 11.45
C VAL A 124 -9.17 3.98 9.99
N GLY A 125 -8.09 3.61 9.29
CA GLY A 125 -7.97 3.93 7.86
C GLY A 125 -6.66 3.48 7.24
N VAL A 126 -6.41 3.98 6.03
CA VAL A 126 -5.14 3.83 5.31
C VAL A 126 -4.68 5.24 4.98
N TYR A 127 -3.47 5.59 5.45
CA TYR A 127 -2.93 6.94 5.36
C TYR A 127 -1.52 6.90 4.79
N GLY A 128 -1.11 8.02 4.17
CA GLY A 128 0.27 8.22 3.77
C GLY A 128 1.20 8.37 4.96
N ILE A 129 2.48 8.11 4.73
CA ILE A 129 3.58 8.52 5.60
C ILE A 129 4.55 9.27 4.71
N SER A 130 4.63 10.59 4.90
CA SER A 130 5.35 11.49 3.99
C SER A 130 6.59 12.11 4.62
N ASP A 131 6.61 12.27 5.93
CA ASP A 131 7.68 12.95 6.67
C ASP A 131 8.05 12.20 7.96
N ALA A 132 9.21 12.53 8.50
CA ALA A 132 9.68 12.11 9.80
C ALA A 132 10.29 13.31 10.54
N GLY A 133 10.56 13.13 11.82
CA GLY A 133 11.25 14.12 12.63
C GLY A 133 11.48 13.61 14.04
N GLY A 134 11.95 14.48 14.91
CA GLY A 134 12.17 14.13 16.30
C GLY A 134 13.17 15.04 16.98
N ARG A 135 13.32 14.85 18.29
CA ARG A 135 14.29 15.60 19.08
C ARG A 135 15.72 15.19 18.76
N LEU A 136 15.92 13.92 18.42
CA LEU A 136 17.23 13.33 18.17
C LEU A 136 17.63 13.46 16.69
N PRO A 137 18.93 13.35 16.36
CA PRO A 137 19.41 13.37 14.98
C PRO A 137 18.77 12.28 14.12
N ASP A 138 18.66 12.54 12.82
CA ASP A 138 18.13 11.59 11.82
C ASP A 138 18.77 10.20 11.99
N PRO A 139 17.97 9.13 12.24
CA PRO A 139 18.47 7.77 12.42
C PRO A 139 18.91 7.09 11.11
N GLY A 140 18.93 7.81 9.98
CA GLY A 140 19.22 7.30 8.64
C GLY A 140 17.96 6.99 7.83
N THR A 141 16.86 7.71 8.08
CA THR A 141 15.63 7.53 7.31
C THR A 141 15.77 8.02 5.86
N ARG A 142 14.90 7.54 4.98
CA ARG A 142 14.75 8.07 3.62
C ARG A 142 13.63 9.10 3.51
N LEU A 143 12.83 9.24 4.56
CA LEU A 143 11.83 10.31 4.65
C LEU A 143 12.54 11.64 4.91
N PRO A 144 12.00 12.78 4.45
CA PRO A 144 12.39 14.08 4.97
C PRO A 144 12.36 14.05 6.51
N TYR A 145 13.42 14.52 7.16
CA TYR A 145 13.57 14.47 8.61
C TYR A 145 13.75 15.87 9.18
N ASP A 146 12.85 16.28 10.06
CA ASP A 146 12.92 17.54 10.79
C ASP A 146 13.40 17.30 12.22
N GLN A 147 14.63 17.73 12.52
CA GLN A 147 15.17 17.67 13.87
C GLN A 147 14.93 19.00 14.59
N ASP A 148 14.17 18.98 15.69
CA ASP A 148 13.86 20.20 16.45
C ASP A 148 13.68 19.91 17.96
N PRO A 149 14.19 20.77 18.88
CA PRO A 149 13.92 20.64 20.31
C PRO A 149 12.43 20.73 20.71
N GLU A 150 11.54 21.28 19.88
CA GLU A 150 10.09 21.29 20.11
C GLU A 150 9.45 19.89 20.09
N PHE A 151 10.16 18.87 19.59
CA PHE A 151 9.80 17.47 19.77
C PHE A 151 10.04 17.00 21.22
N ALA A 152 9.50 17.74 22.18
CA ALA A 152 9.63 17.47 23.59
C ALA A 152 8.25 17.62 24.24
N LEU A 153 7.81 16.55 24.90
CA LEU A 153 6.71 16.62 25.86
C LEU A 153 7.24 16.14 27.20
N SER A 154 6.88 16.89 28.24
CA SER A 154 7.14 16.55 29.64
C SER A 154 5.82 16.35 30.36
N GLY A 155 5.85 15.58 31.45
CA GLY A 155 4.68 15.32 32.29
C GLY A 155 4.24 13.87 32.17
N THR A 156 3.01 13.61 32.59
CA THR A 156 2.51 12.24 32.75
C THR A 156 1.38 11.97 31.76
N GLY A 157 1.48 10.85 31.05
CA GLY A 157 0.46 10.36 30.15
C GLY A 157 -0.76 9.78 30.87
N HIS A 158 -1.73 9.31 30.08
CA HIS A 158 -3.03 8.87 30.59
C HIS A 158 -2.96 7.58 31.42
N LEU A 159 -1.87 6.83 31.33
CA LEU A 159 -1.63 5.59 32.07
C LEU A 159 -0.67 5.80 33.25
N GLY A 160 -0.31 7.06 33.56
CA GLY A 160 0.68 7.35 34.62
C GLY A 160 2.14 7.24 34.16
N GLU A 161 2.36 7.05 32.86
CA GLU A 161 3.68 6.96 32.24
C GLU A 161 4.34 8.32 32.07
N ASP A 162 5.67 8.37 32.13
CA ASP A 162 6.41 9.58 31.75
C ASP A 162 6.31 9.79 30.23
N LEU A 163 6.10 11.04 29.82
CA LEU A 163 6.06 11.44 28.42
C LEU A 163 7.44 11.82 27.86
N GLU A 164 8.45 11.98 28.72
CA GLU A 164 9.80 12.29 28.28
C GLU A 164 10.32 11.22 27.29
N GLY A 165 10.93 11.68 26.19
CA GLY A 165 11.43 10.81 25.11
C GLY A 165 10.35 10.29 24.13
N SER A 166 9.06 10.56 24.34
CA SER A 166 7.98 10.07 23.46
C SER A 166 8.06 10.58 22.01
N PHE A 167 8.84 11.64 21.77
CA PHE A 167 9.00 12.28 20.46
C PHE A 167 10.47 12.31 20.01
N ASP A 168 11.31 11.41 20.55
CA ASP A 168 12.70 11.27 20.12
C ASP A 168 12.79 10.96 18.61
N TYR A 169 11.88 10.13 18.12
CA TYR A 169 11.68 9.82 16.71
C TYR A 169 10.19 9.70 16.39
N VAL A 170 9.76 10.36 15.31
CA VAL A 170 8.37 10.50 14.90
C VAL A 170 8.26 10.23 13.41
N ILE A 171 7.18 9.56 13.00
CA ILE A 171 6.72 9.50 11.61
C ILE A 171 5.40 10.27 11.48
N ALA A 172 5.24 10.98 10.38
CA ALA A 172 4.04 11.74 10.08
C ALA A 172 2.98 10.83 9.43
N VAL A 173 1.84 10.63 10.09
CA VAL A 173 0.68 9.96 9.49
C VAL A 173 -0.24 10.99 8.84
N ASP A 174 -0.52 10.83 7.55
CA ASP A 174 -1.26 11.80 6.72
C ASP A 174 -2.79 11.69 6.88
N TYR A 175 -3.32 11.82 8.10
CA TYR A 175 -4.78 11.82 8.36
C TYR A 175 -5.43 13.20 8.13
N ASN A 176 -4.99 14.21 8.89
CA ASN A 176 -5.46 15.61 8.78
C ASN A 176 -4.28 16.58 8.86
N ARG A 177 -3.35 16.45 7.93
CA ARG A 177 -2.15 17.28 7.80
C ARG A 177 -1.84 17.52 6.33
N VAL A 178 -0.94 18.46 6.06
CA VAL A 178 -0.38 18.65 4.72
C VAL A 178 0.83 17.71 4.56
N PRO A 179 0.81 16.74 3.61
CA PRO A 179 1.97 15.89 3.37
C PRO A 179 3.19 16.69 2.87
N GLY A 180 4.40 16.26 3.22
CA GLY A 180 5.64 16.95 2.84
C GLY A 180 5.97 18.16 3.70
N THR A 181 5.47 18.20 4.94
CA THR A 181 5.71 19.27 5.91
C THR A 181 6.23 18.68 7.22
N THR A 182 6.93 19.46 8.05
CA THR A 182 7.41 18.98 9.35
C THR A 182 6.28 18.34 10.17
N PRO A 183 6.53 17.27 10.96
CA PRO A 183 5.54 16.77 11.90
C PRO A 183 5.03 17.79 12.93
N LEU A 184 5.73 18.91 13.11
CA LEU A 184 5.29 20.03 13.96
C LEU A 184 4.23 20.92 13.29
N ASP A 185 4.00 20.80 11.98
CA ASP A 185 3.02 21.62 11.25
C ASP A 185 1.61 21.46 11.82
N LYS A 186 0.99 22.59 12.15
CA LYS A 186 -0.32 22.65 12.81
C LYS A 186 -1.47 22.85 11.82
N THR A 187 -1.23 22.87 10.52
CA THR A 187 -2.28 23.04 9.51
C THR A 187 -3.22 21.83 9.52
N ARG A 188 -4.53 22.08 9.58
CA ARG A 188 -5.58 21.05 9.59
C ARG A 188 -6.54 21.24 8.40
N PRO A 189 -6.25 20.65 7.23
CA PRO A 189 -7.07 20.82 6.02
C PRO A 189 -8.54 20.39 6.16
N LEU A 190 -8.84 19.43 7.04
CA LEU A 190 -10.20 18.98 7.36
C LEU A 190 -10.85 19.76 8.52
N GLY A 191 -10.18 20.82 9.00
CA GLY A 191 -10.60 21.67 10.11
C GLY A 191 -10.20 21.15 11.49
N GLU A 192 -10.20 22.04 12.49
CA GLU A 192 -9.76 21.76 13.87
C GLU A 192 -10.65 20.74 14.61
N GLY A 193 -11.92 20.60 14.23
CA GLY A 193 -12.82 19.60 14.82
C GLY A 193 -12.47 18.16 14.43
N LYS A 194 -11.67 17.99 13.36
CA LYS A 194 -11.08 16.71 12.96
C LYS A 194 -9.69 16.64 13.60
N GLY A 195 -9.59 15.99 14.74
CA GLY A 195 -8.32 15.44 15.23
C GLY A 195 -8.29 14.01 14.78
#